data_AF-A0A1L8QXL1-F1
#
_entry.id   AF-A0A1L8QXL1-F1
#
_cell.length_a   1.000
_cell.length_b   1.000
_cell.length_c   1.000
_cell.angle_alpha   90.00
_cell.angle_beta   90.00
_cell.angle_gamma   90.00
#
_symmetry.space_group_name_H-M   'P 1'
#
loop_
_entity.id
_entity.type
_entity.pdbx_description
1 polymer ?
#
loop_
_entity_poly.entity_id
_entity_poly.type
_entity_poly.pdbx_seq_one_letter_code
_entity_poly.pdbx_strand_id
1 'polypeptide(L)'
;MVERLIESNSFQQYILNKIDMYQDQEVATLRQDFTLKKEAFDKISAYGKHAPDYRERQRALRKTKRALDLHPKVAEFRLSETQLQGILDEIILKVAATFSEKVIVNTGNPFFESKSSCGGGCHHG
;
A
#
# COMPACT_ATOMS: atom_id res chain seq x y z
N MET A 1 -12.19 -9.63 21.42
CA MET A 1 -12.45 -8.90 20.16
C MET A 1 -11.29 -9.04 19.19
N VAL A 2 -10.05 -8.78 19.64
CA VAL A 2 -8.82 -9.00 18.85
C VAL A 2 -8.58 -10.48 18.52
N GLU A 3 -8.84 -11.40 19.46
CA GLU A 3 -8.69 -12.86 19.23
C GLU A 3 -9.58 -13.39 18.11
N ARG A 4 -10.85 -12.95 18.05
CA ARG A 4 -11.78 -13.31 16.96
C ARG A 4 -11.35 -12.78 15.59
N LEU A 5 -10.54 -11.72 15.57
CA LEU A 5 -10.01 -11.13 14.34
C LEU A 5 -8.81 -11.92 13.83
N ILE A 6 -7.97 -12.43 14.73
CA ILE A 6 -6.89 -13.37 14.42
C ILE A 6 -7.45 -14.70 13.90
N GLU A 7 -8.60 -15.14 14.44
CA GLU A 7 -9.30 -16.35 13.97
C GLU A 7 -10.13 -16.13 12.70
N SER A 8 -10.26 -14.89 12.24
CA SER A 8 -11.08 -14.59 11.07
C SER A 8 -10.45 -15.15 9.78
N ASN A 9 -11.31 -15.59 8.86
CA ASN A 9 -10.89 -16.07 7.55
C ASN A 9 -10.00 -15.02 6.83
N SER A 10 -10.31 -13.74 6.96
CA SER A 10 -9.53 -12.64 6.36
C SER A 10 -8.08 -12.60 6.87
N PHE A 11 -7.84 -12.84 8.16
CA PHE A 11 -6.49 -12.88 8.72
C PHE A 11 -5.73 -14.12 8.25
N GLN A 12 -6.38 -15.28 8.22
CA GLN A 12 -5.79 -16.51 7.72
C GLN A 12 -5.41 -16.41 6.23
N GLN A 13 -6.29 -15.84 5.41
CA GLN A 13 -6.03 -15.59 3.98
C GLN A 13 -4.86 -14.62 3.79
N TYR A 14 -4.77 -13.56 4.61
CA TYR A 14 -3.62 -12.66 4.59
C TYR A 14 -2.30 -13.39 4.90
N ILE A 15 -2.27 -14.26 5.92
CA ILE A 15 -1.07 -15.03 6.26
C ILE A 15 -0.69 -16.01 5.14
N LEU A 16 -1.65 -16.71 4.54
CA LEU A 16 -1.40 -17.63 3.44
C LEU A 16 -0.85 -16.90 2.22
N ASN A 17 -1.52 -15.85 1.76
CA ASN A 17 -1.08 -15.06 0.60
C ASN A 17 0.29 -14.43 0.84
N LYS A 18 0.59 -14.04 2.10
CA LYS A 18 1.91 -13.58 2.49
C LYS A 18 2.95 -14.68 2.27
N ILE A 19 2.73 -15.86 2.84
CA ILE A 19 3.65 -17.00 2.71
C ILE A 19 3.86 -17.33 1.22
N ASP A 20 2.79 -17.43 0.45
CA ASP A 20 2.83 -17.77 -0.97
C ASP A 20 3.61 -16.75 -1.80
N MET A 21 3.44 -15.45 -1.51
CA MET A 21 4.21 -14.37 -2.13
C MET A 21 5.71 -14.45 -1.78
N TYR A 22 6.05 -14.77 -0.52
CA TYR A 22 7.44 -14.82 -0.07
C TYR A 22 8.17 -16.10 -0.50
N GLN A 23 7.45 -17.20 -0.71
CA GLN A 23 8.00 -18.46 -1.22
C GLN A 23 8.23 -18.44 -2.73
N ASP A 24 7.58 -17.51 -3.45
CA ASP A 24 7.72 -17.39 -4.89
C ASP A 24 9.07 -16.79 -5.30
N GLN A 25 9.82 -17.54 -6.10
CA GLN A 25 11.15 -17.14 -6.56
C GLN A 25 11.12 -16.03 -7.62
N GLU A 26 10.06 -15.95 -8.42
CA GLU A 26 9.87 -14.88 -9.41
C GLU A 26 9.58 -13.56 -8.69
N VAL A 27 8.69 -13.58 -7.69
CA VAL A 27 8.42 -12.41 -6.84
C VAL A 27 9.67 -11.98 -6.09
N ALA A 28 10.46 -12.91 -5.56
CA ALA A 28 11.72 -12.60 -4.89
C ALA A 28 12.69 -11.85 -5.82
N THR A 29 12.81 -12.30 -7.07
CA THR A 29 13.66 -11.68 -8.10
C THR A 29 13.15 -10.28 -8.48
N LEU A 30 11.84 -10.13 -8.70
CA LEU A 30 11.21 -8.83 -9.00
C LEU A 30 11.37 -7.84 -7.84
N ARG A 31 11.26 -8.30 -6.60
CA ARG A 31 11.51 -7.48 -5.40
C ARG A 31 12.95 -7.02 -5.31
N GLN A 32 13.90 -7.91 -5.60
CA GLN A 32 15.31 -7.57 -5.60
C GLN A 32 15.63 -6.52 -6.66
N ASP A 33 15.16 -6.71 -7.90
CA ASP A 33 15.37 -5.74 -8.98
C ASP A 33 14.71 -4.38 -8.65
N PHE A 34 13.49 -4.38 -8.13
CA PHE A 34 12.84 -3.16 -7.65
C PHE A 34 13.66 -2.45 -6.57
N THR A 35 14.18 -3.19 -5.59
CA THR A 35 14.99 -2.63 -4.50
C THR A 35 16.27 -1.99 -5.03
N LEU A 36 16.98 -2.68 -5.92
CA LEU A 36 18.20 -2.16 -6.56
C LEU A 36 17.94 -0.88 -7.35
N LYS A 37 16.87 -0.84 -8.16
CA LYS A 37 16.50 0.38 -8.91
C LYS A 37 16.03 1.49 -8.00
N LYS A 38 15.37 1.15 -6.88
CA LYS A 38 14.93 2.12 -5.88
C LYS A 38 16.12 2.78 -5.21
N GLU A 39 17.10 2.00 -4.73
CA GLU A 39 18.34 2.54 -4.16
C GLU A 39 19.11 3.43 -5.15
N ALA A 40 19.19 3.00 -6.42
CA ALA A 40 19.84 3.79 -7.46
C ALA A 40 19.12 5.11 -7.75
N PHE A 41 17.80 5.15 -7.61
CA PHE A 41 17.00 6.36 -7.73
C PHE A 41 17.09 7.23 -6.47
N ASP A 42 17.02 6.64 -5.27
CA ASP A 42 17.07 7.35 -3.99
C ASP A 42 18.40 8.11 -3.82
N LYS A 43 19.52 7.56 -4.32
CA LYS A 43 20.82 8.26 -4.36
C LYS A 43 20.80 9.56 -5.16
N ILE A 44 19.97 9.62 -6.21
CA ILE A 44 19.90 10.80 -7.08
C ILE A 44 18.64 11.64 -6.82
N SER A 45 17.67 11.13 -6.06
CA SER A 45 16.38 11.77 -5.84
C SER A 45 16.52 13.10 -5.09
N ALA A 46 17.49 13.19 -4.18
CA ALA A 46 17.84 14.40 -3.44
C ALA A 46 18.28 15.56 -4.35
N TYR A 47 18.87 15.25 -5.50
CA TYR A 47 19.33 16.25 -6.48
C TYR A 47 18.22 16.64 -7.49
N GLY A 48 17.09 15.93 -7.48
CA GLY A 48 15.94 16.21 -8.33
C GLY A 48 16.27 16.23 -9.83
N LYS A 49 15.63 17.14 -10.57
CA LYS A 49 15.75 17.25 -12.04
C LYS A 49 17.16 17.61 -12.54
N HIS A 50 18.06 18.02 -11.64
CA HIS A 50 19.44 18.38 -11.98
C HIS A 50 20.37 17.16 -11.94
N ALA A 51 19.91 16.01 -11.47
CA ALA A 51 20.71 14.79 -11.46
C ALA A 51 20.88 14.22 -12.87
N PRO A 52 22.10 13.79 -13.26
CA PRO A 52 22.28 13.03 -14.49
C PRO A 52 21.42 11.75 -14.43
N ASP A 53 20.77 11.44 -15.55
CA ASP A 53 19.92 10.24 -15.73
C ASP A 53 18.68 10.16 -14.83
N TYR A 54 18.24 11.25 -14.20
CA TYR A 54 17.06 11.26 -13.32
C TYR A 54 15.81 10.64 -13.96
N ARG A 55 15.48 11.07 -15.18
CA ARG A 55 14.28 10.58 -15.90
C ARG A 55 14.40 9.10 -16.27
N GLU A 56 15.60 8.64 -16.60
CA GLU A 56 15.85 7.26 -16.96
C GLU A 56 15.71 6.34 -15.73
N ARG A 57 16.36 6.68 -14.61
CA ARG A 57 16.23 5.91 -13.37
C ARG A 57 14.82 5.92 -12.83
N GLN A 58 14.11 7.05 -12.94
CA GLN A 58 12.70 7.13 -12.58
C GLN A 58 11.83 6.20 -13.44
N ARG A 59 12.08 6.14 -14.75
CA ARG A 59 11.37 5.24 -15.67
C ARG A 59 11.69 3.78 -15.35
N ALA A 60 12.95 3.44 -15.10
CA ALA A 60 13.36 2.10 -14.72
C ALA A 60 12.69 1.66 -13.42
N LEU A 61 12.71 2.50 -12.38
CA LEU A 61 12.04 2.24 -11.10
C LEU A 61 10.52 2.02 -11.28
N ARG A 62 9.85 2.83 -12.08
CA ARG A 62 8.42 2.63 -12.37
C ARG A 62 8.14 1.33 -13.11
N LYS A 63 9.01 0.93 -14.04
CA LYS A 63 8.87 -0.31 -14.81
C LYS A 63 9.01 -1.53 -13.90
N THR A 64 10.02 -1.55 -13.03
CA THR A 64 10.24 -2.66 -12.09
C THR A 64 9.15 -2.72 -11.03
N LYS A 65 8.70 -1.56 -10.52
CA LYS A 65 7.52 -1.48 -9.64
C LYS A 65 6.27 -2.06 -10.29
N ARG A 66 6.00 -1.68 -11.54
CA ARG A 66 4.83 -2.17 -12.28
C ARG A 66 4.90 -3.68 -12.51
N ALA A 67 6.07 -4.22 -12.82
CA ALA A 67 6.26 -5.67 -12.97
C ALA A 67 5.98 -6.40 -11.66
N LEU A 68 6.47 -5.87 -10.53
CA LEU A 68 6.19 -6.42 -9.21
C LEU A 68 4.70 -6.34 -8.84
N ASP A 69 4.06 -5.19 -9.06
CA ASP A 69 2.64 -4.96 -8.71
C ASP A 69 1.68 -5.77 -9.58
N LEU A 70 2.05 -6.09 -10.82
CA LEU A 70 1.24 -6.90 -11.75
C LEU A 70 1.31 -8.40 -11.45
N HIS A 71 2.24 -8.84 -10.60
CA HIS A 71 2.39 -10.26 -10.30
C HIS A 71 1.16 -10.76 -9.51
N PRO A 72 0.49 -11.84 -9.93
CA PRO A 72 -0.77 -12.31 -9.31
C PRO A 72 -0.67 -12.47 -7.78
N LYS A 73 0.38 -13.13 -7.29
CA LYS A 73 0.62 -13.32 -5.85
C LYS A 73 0.79 -12.02 -5.06
N VAL A 74 1.39 -11.00 -5.68
CA VAL A 74 1.55 -9.68 -5.05
C VAL A 74 0.20 -8.99 -5.00
N ALA A 75 -0.58 -9.06 -6.07
CA ALA A 75 -1.93 -8.50 -6.11
C ALA A 75 -2.88 -9.16 -5.09
N GLU A 76 -2.86 -10.49 -4.98
CA GLU A 76 -3.64 -11.27 -4.01
C GLU A 76 -3.24 -10.94 -2.56
N PHE A 77 -1.94 -10.83 -2.29
CA PHE A 77 -1.44 -10.37 -1.00
C PHE A 77 -1.95 -8.96 -0.67
N ARG A 78 -1.83 -8.00 -1.60
CA ARG A 78 -2.31 -6.62 -1.39
C ARG A 78 -3.81 -6.53 -1.19
N LEU A 79 -4.58 -7.36 -1.87
CA LEU A 79 -6.02 -7.46 -1.68
C LEU A 79 -6.35 -7.93 -0.26
N SER A 80 -5.73 -9.02 0.19
CA SER A 80 -5.93 -9.55 1.54
C SER A 80 -5.46 -8.58 2.64
N GLU A 81 -4.37 -7.85 2.40
CA GLU A 81 -3.88 -6.79 3.29
C GLU A 81 -4.89 -5.65 3.41
N THR A 82 -5.47 -5.19 2.29
CA THR A 82 -6.49 -4.13 2.26
C THR A 82 -7.77 -4.57 2.98
N GLN A 83 -8.19 -5.82 2.80
CA GLN A 83 -9.35 -6.38 3.49
C GLN A 83 -9.12 -6.42 5.01
N LEU A 84 -7.96 -6.89 5.45
CA LEU A 84 -7.61 -6.91 6.87
C LEU A 84 -7.55 -5.49 7.45
N GLN A 85 -6.95 -4.54 6.74
CA GLN A 85 -6.89 -3.15 7.14
C GLN A 85 -8.29 -2.55 7.31
N GLY A 86 -9.23 -2.83 6.39
CA GLY A 86 -10.60 -2.35 6.49
C GLY A 86 -11.33 -2.83 7.76
N ILE A 87 -11.09 -4.08 8.18
CA ILE A 87 -11.66 -4.62 9.43
C ILE A 87 -11.05 -3.90 10.64
N LEU A 88 -9.73 -3.67 10.64
CA LEU A 88 -9.05 -2.94 11.70
C LEU A 88 -9.56 -1.50 11.82
N ASP A 89 -9.72 -0.83 10.68
CA ASP A 89 -10.27 0.52 10.58
C ASP A 89 -11.68 0.59 11.16
N GLU A 90 -12.55 -0.37 10.86
CA GLU A 90 -13.91 -0.44 11.41
C GLU A 90 -13.92 -0.56 12.94
N ILE A 91 -13.01 -1.37 13.50
CA ILE A 91 -12.88 -1.51 14.95
C ILE A 91 -12.38 -0.22 15.59
N ILE A 92 -11.36 0.41 14.99
CA ILE A 92 -10.83 1.68 15.46
C ILE A 92 -11.93 2.74 15.48
N LEU A 93 -12.75 2.82 14.41
CA LEU A 93 -13.88 3.75 14.34
C LEU A 93 -14.94 3.46 15.41
N LYS A 94 -15.30 2.19 15.62
CA LYS A 94 -16.25 1.78 16.67
C LYS A 94 -15.75 2.14 18.07
N VAL A 95 -14.47 1.90 18.35
CA VAL A 95 -13.86 2.26 19.63
C VAL A 95 -13.81 3.78 19.78
N ALA A 96 -13.36 4.52 18.76
CA ALA A 96 -13.31 5.99 18.80
C ALA A 96 -14.69 6.61 19.08
N ALA A 97 -15.75 6.08 18.43
CA ALA A 97 -17.13 6.53 18.65
C ALA A 97 -17.61 6.32 20.10
N THR A 98 -17.09 5.31 20.82
CA THR A 98 -17.46 5.11 22.23
C THR A 98 -16.83 6.13 23.19
N PHE A 99 -15.75 6.80 22.79
CA PHE A 99 -15.04 7.77 23.64
C PHE A 99 -15.29 9.24 23.26
N SER A 100 -15.73 9.56 22.03
CA SER A 100 -16.16 10.92 21.64
C SER A 100 -16.78 10.97 20.24
N GLU A 101 -17.89 11.70 20.05
CA GLU A 101 -18.48 12.02 18.73
C GLU A 101 -17.57 12.86 17.81
N LYS A 102 -16.41 13.33 18.30
CA LYS A 102 -15.61 14.39 17.66
C LYS A 102 -14.16 13.99 17.31
N VAL A 103 -13.82 12.71 17.35
CA VAL A 103 -12.46 12.24 17.01
C VAL A 103 -12.39 11.93 15.52
N ILE A 104 -11.68 12.78 14.77
CA ILE A 104 -11.33 12.55 13.36
C ILE A 104 -10.17 11.54 13.34
N VAL A 105 -10.47 10.29 13.02
CA VAL A 105 -9.46 9.26 12.80
C VAL A 105 -9.06 9.30 11.33
N ASN A 106 -7.81 9.67 11.04
CA ASN A 106 -7.22 9.50 9.71
C ASN A 106 -7.07 7.99 9.47
N THR A 107 -8.09 7.37 8.88
CA THR A 107 -8.11 5.96 8.51
C THR A 107 -7.37 5.82 7.19
N GLY A 108 -6.41 4.89 7.10
CA GLY A 108 -5.50 4.74 5.94
C GLY A 108 -6.17 4.24 4.65
N ASN A 109 -7.50 4.15 4.64
CA ASN A 109 -8.30 3.72 3.50
C ASN A 109 -9.05 4.93 2.89
N PRO A 110 -8.75 5.34 1.64
CA PRO A 110 -9.39 6.47 0.98
C PRO A 110 -10.91 6.32 0.79
N PHE A 111 -11.45 5.11 0.99
CA PHE A 111 -12.90 4.89 0.99
C PHE A 111 -13.62 5.63 2.15
N PHE A 112 -12.93 5.84 3.28
CA PHE A 112 -13.49 6.48 4.47
C PHE A 112 -13.16 7.98 4.60
N GLU A 113 -12.20 8.51 3.84
CA GLU A 113 -11.90 9.96 3.80
C GLU A 113 -13.00 10.79 3.12
N SER A 114 -13.95 10.14 2.45
CA SER A 114 -15.00 10.78 1.64
C SER A 114 -16.04 11.59 2.42
N LYS A 115 -15.94 11.69 3.77
CA LYS A 115 -16.90 12.48 4.57
C LYS A 115 -16.46 13.92 4.91
N SER A 116 -15.25 14.37 4.51
CA SER A 116 -14.82 15.74 4.83
C SER A 116 -13.87 16.41 3.83
N SER A 117 -14.12 16.29 2.52
CA SER A 117 -13.50 17.22 1.57
C SER A 117 -14.42 17.52 0.38
N CYS A 118 -15.29 18.51 0.59
CA CYS A 118 -15.75 19.36 -0.49
C CYS A 118 -14.56 20.22 -0.94
N GLY A 119 -13.97 19.88 -2.09
CA GLY A 119 -12.82 20.57 -2.66
C GLY A 119 -12.86 20.48 -4.18
N GLY A 120 -13.92 21.00 -4.77
CA GLY A 120 -14.01 21.20 -6.22
C GLY A 120 -12.88 22.11 -6.72
N GLY A 121 -12.25 21.69 -7.82
CA GLY A 121 -11.14 22.43 -8.42
C GLY A 121 -10.80 21.90 -9.81
N CYS A 122 -11.79 21.86 -10.71
CA CYS A 122 -11.52 21.84 -12.15
C CYS A 122 -10.91 23.18 -12.54
N HIS A 123 -9.62 23.21 -12.88
CA HIS A 123 -9.04 24.33 -13.62
C HIS A 123 -8.42 23.79 -14.92
N HIS A 124 -9.02 24.21 -16.03
CA HIS A 124 -8.46 24.11 -17.36
C HIS A 124 -7.33 25.14 -17.49
N GLY A 125 -6.22 24.72 -18.08
CA GLY A 125 -5.10 25.55 -18.52
C GLY A 125 -4.22 24.74 -19.44
#